data_AF-X7Z959-F1
#
_entry.id   AF-X7Z959-F1
#
_cell.length_a   1.000
_cell.length_b   1.000
_cell.length_c   1.000
_cell.angle_alpha   90.00
_cell.angle_beta   90.00
_cell.angle_gamma   90.00
#
_symmetry.space_group_name_H-M   'P 1'
#
loop_
_entity.id
_entity.type
_entity.pdbx_description
1 polymer ?
#
loop_
_entity_poly.entity_id
_entity_poly.type
_entity_poly.pdbx_seq_one_letter_code
_entity_poly.pdbx_strand_id
1 'polypeptide(L)'
;MQASGAWPLLCYAVGTGQLRLDVELAAIKQLTGLGAAVGARDPAGFMALREAGNRLGWTSSWVETVLGECLAVVLAWHGGLVTDLTVQVIEEFDATLSASSAPPSSRRAYRARLASLRQLLYETRVLDIAPKRRAWARSLEQRFTDVAMSDPIREILLRYIRVRAAVLRPKSVESLINDLLPFAEYLTAHHPQLANLRELDRACIEGYLAWNRTRGWRGQRANAGAGRTISAAVAQSAVLSLRNLLDDITAWGWEQAPPRRLVFAADFPKLDQPLPRALAPDVDAAVMNAVAQLDDSFARVGLTVLRGAGLRPVSCSIWSWAASSTTARLAPG
;
A
#
# COMPACT_ATOMS: atom_id res chain seq x y z
N MET A 1 -4.67 0.94 -33.46
CA MET A 1 -3.24 0.90 -33.90
C MET A 1 -2.40 -0.01 -32.98
N GLN A 2 -2.69 -1.33 -32.94
CA GLN A 2 -2.03 -2.25 -32.01
C GLN A 2 -0.89 -3.10 -32.61
N ALA A 3 -0.61 -3.02 -33.92
CA ALA A 3 0.48 -3.77 -34.54
C ALA A 3 1.15 -3.02 -35.71
N SER A 4 1.49 -1.74 -35.53
CA SER A 4 2.31 -1.04 -36.52
C SER A 4 3.78 -1.31 -36.23
N GLY A 5 4.52 -1.91 -37.18
CA GLY A 5 5.98 -2.02 -37.18
C GLY A 5 6.72 -0.66 -37.20
N ALA A 6 5.99 0.44 -37.00
CA ALA A 6 6.48 1.80 -36.89
C ALA A 6 6.98 2.15 -35.47
N TRP A 7 6.84 1.27 -34.46
CA TRP A 7 7.32 1.59 -33.11
C TRP A 7 8.83 1.90 -33.04
N PRO A 8 9.73 1.15 -33.70
CA PRO A 8 11.14 1.53 -33.79
C PRO A 8 11.35 2.90 -34.45
N LEU A 9 10.57 3.23 -35.48
CA LEU A 9 10.61 4.54 -36.15
C LEU A 9 10.15 5.67 -35.23
N LEU A 10 9.09 5.45 -34.44
CA LEU A 10 8.63 6.41 -33.44
C LEU A 10 9.67 6.60 -32.32
N CYS A 11 10.29 5.51 -31.85
CA CYS A 11 11.39 5.60 -30.89
C CYS A 11 12.57 6.40 -31.46
N TYR A 12 12.90 6.20 -32.74
CA TYR A 12 13.94 6.98 -33.42
C TYR A 12 13.55 8.46 -33.55
N ALA A 13 12.33 8.79 -34.00
CA ALA A 13 11.87 10.16 -34.16
C ALA A 13 11.82 10.92 -32.82
N VAL A 14 11.36 10.27 -31.76
CA VAL A 14 11.39 10.81 -30.39
C VAL A 14 12.83 10.91 -29.87
N GLY A 15 13.62 9.86 -30.09
CA GLY A 15 15.04 9.76 -29.77
C GLY A 15 15.95 10.67 -30.59
N THR A 16 15.44 11.35 -31.61
CA THR A 16 16.17 12.41 -32.34
C THR A 16 15.55 13.79 -32.11
N GLY A 17 14.49 13.86 -31.29
CA GLY A 17 13.78 15.10 -30.96
C GLY A 17 12.86 15.60 -32.07
N GLN A 18 12.63 14.83 -33.14
CA GLN A 18 11.73 15.16 -34.24
C GLN A 18 10.24 15.04 -33.86
N LEU A 19 9.94 14.27 -32.81
CA LEU A 19 8.58 14.05 -32.32
C LEU A 19 8.54 14.13 -30.79
N ARG A 20 7.46 14.68 -30.25
CA ARG A 20 7.12 14.62 -28.82
C ARG A 20 6.15 13.47 -28.55
N LEU A 21 6.37 12.76 -27.46
CA LEU A 21 5.52 11.63 -27.05
C LEU A 21 4.29 12.13 -26.30
N ASP A 22 3.11 11.68 -26.72
CA ASP A 22 1.87 11.87 -25.98
C ASP A 22 1.82 10.93 -24.76
N VAL A 23 1.44 11.45 -23.59
CA VAL A 23 1.30 10.70 -22.34
C VAL A 23 0.25 9.60 -22.45
N GLU A 24 -0.83 9.81 -23.23
CA GLU A 24 -1.84 8.78 -23.49
C GLU A 24 -1.22 7.58 -24.22
N LEU A 25 -0.35 7.83 -25.19
CA LEU A 25 0.37 6.78 -25.90
C LEU A 25 1.39 6.08 -25.00
N ALA A 26 2.07 6.85 -24.13
CA ALA A 26 3.06 6.33 -23.18
C ALA A 26 2.47 5.41 -22.10
N ALA A 27 1.20 5.62 -21.76
CA ALA A 27 0.51 4.83 -20.73
C ALA A 27 -0.02 3.49 -21.24
N ILE A 28 -0.28 3.37 -22.54
CA ILE A 28 -0.97 2.23 -23.17
C ILE A 28 0.01 1.27 -23.86
N LYS A 29 1.20 1.74 -24.24
CA LYS A 29 2.18 0.96 -25.03
C LYS A 29 3.32 0.39 -24.19
N GLN A 30 3.85 -0.73 -24.68
CA GLN A 30 5.09 -1.31 -24.18
C GLN A 30 6.26 -0.49 -24.73
N LEU A 31 6.97 0.20 -23.84
CA LEU A 31 7.95 1.24 -24.20
C LEU A 31 9.34 0.68 -24.56
N THR A 32 9.39 -0.55 -25.06
CA THR A 32 10.63 -1.24 -25.39
C THR A 32 11.43 -0.43 -26.40
N GLY A 33 12.71 -0.19 -26.12
CA GLY A 33 13.62 0.57 -26.99
C GLY A 33 13.57 2.09 -26.83
N LEU A 34 12.54 2.67 -26.21
CA LEU A 34 12.45 4.12 -26.00
C LEU A 34 13.58 4.64 -25.10
N GLY A 35 13.88 3.93 -24.02
CA GLY A 35 14.95 4.28 -23.09
C GLY A 35 16.32 4.37 -23.77
N ALA A 36 16.63 3.43 -24.67
CA ALA A 36 17.88 3.44 -25.43
C ALA A 36 17.92 4.60 -26.45
N ALA A 37 16.82 4.83 -27.17
CA ALA A 37 16.74 5.90 -28.16
C ALA A 37 16.85 7.30 -27.54
N VAL A 38 16.18 7.54 -26.41
CA VAL A 38 16.27 8.82 -25.69
C VAL A 38 17.63 8.95 -24.99
N GLY A 39 18.14 7.88 -24.38
CA GLY A 39 19.45 7.87 -23.73
C GLY A 39 20.61 8.16 -24.68
N ALA A 40 20.50 7.79 -25.96
CA ALA A 40 21.50 8.12 -26.97
C ALA A 40 21.65 9.64 -27.23
N ARG A 41 20.62 10.44 -26.93
CA ARG A 41 20.67 11.92 -27.03
C ARG A 41 21.44 12.56 -25.90
N ASP A 42 21.37 11.94 -24.72
CA ASP A 42 22.01 12.44 -23.50
C ASP A 42 22.75 11.32 -22.75
N PRO A 43 23.82 10.75 -23.34
CA PRO A 43 24.55 9.65 -22.70
C PRO A 43 25.14 10.07 -21.36
N ALA A 44 25.59 11.33 -21.25
CA ALA A 44 26.19 11.88 -20.04
C ALA A 44 25.15 12.02 -18.91
N GLY A 45 23.98 12.60 -19.19
CA GLY A 45 22.91 12.74 -18.19
C GLY A 45 22.38 11.40 -17.70
N PHE A 46 22.17 10.43 -18.60
CA PHE A 46 21.76 9.07 -18.22
C PHE A 46 22.83 8.35 -17.40
N MET A 47 24.12 8.52 -17.74
CA MET A 47 25.22 7.94 -16.98
C MET A 47 25.31 8.56 -15.57
N ALA A 48 25.22 9.88 -15.45
CA ALA A 48 25.26 10.58 -14.18
C ALA A 48 24.14 10.15 -13.23
N LEU A 49 22.90 10.01 -13.74
CA LEU A 49 21.77 9.53 -12.95
C LEU A 49 21.90 8.04 -12.59
N ARG A 50 22.47 7.22 -13.48
CA ARG A 50 22.75 5.81 -13.20
C ARG A 50 23.75 5.65 -12.05
N GLU A 51 24.84 6.41 -12.08
CA GLU A 51 25.83 6.44 -11.01
C GLU A 51 25.23 6.95 -9.69
N ALA A 52 24.36 7.97 -9.74
CA ALA A 52 23.65 8.46 -8.57
C ALA A 52 22.76 7.37 -7.95
N GLY A 53 22.04 6.59 -8.76
CA GLY A 53 21.24 5.46 -8.28
C GLY A 53 22.10 4.40 -7.58
N ASN A 54 23.28 4.11 -8.14
CA ASN A 54 24.23 3.18 -7.52
C ASN A 54 24.78 3.72 -6.18
N ARG A 55 25.08 5.03 -6.08
CA ARG A 55 25.50 5.67 -4.81
C ARG A 55 24.42 5.61 -3.74
N LEU A 56 23.15 5.66 -4.13
CA LEU A 56 22.00 5.47 -3.23
C LEU A 56 21.78 4.01 -2.82
N GLY A 57 22.60 3.07 -3.31
CA GLY A 57 22.49 1.65 -2.99
C GLY A 57 21.29 0.96 -3.65
N TRP A 58 20.75 1.53 -4.74
CA TRP A 58 19.65 0.90 -5.47
C TRP A 58 20.13 -0.27 -6.31
N THR A 59 19.25 -1.26 -6.50
CA THR A 59 19.52 -2.36 -7.43
C THR A 59 19.61 -1.84 -8.86
N SER A 60 20.55 -2.36 -9.66
CA SER A 60 20.73 -1.94 -11.05
C SER A 60 19.46 -2.08 -11.89
N SER A 61 18.67 -3.13 -11.66
CA SER A 61 17.38 -3.32 -12.33
C SER A 61 16.39 -2.17 -12.08
N TRP A 62 16.27 -1.73 -10.82
CA TRP A 62 15.43 -0.59 -10.46
C TRP A 62 15.94 0.72 -11.08
N VAL A 63 17.26 0.93 -11.10
CA VAL A 63 17.86 2.11 -11.76
C VAL A 63 17.49 2.12 -13.25
N GLU A 64 17.66 1.01 -13.97
CA GLU A 64 17.26 0.91 -15.39
C GLU A 64 15.76 1.10 -15.59
N THR A 65 14.91 0.60 -14.68
CA THR A 65 13.47 0.87 -14.72
C THR A 65 13.16 2.36 -14.60
N VAL A 66 13.79 3.08 -13.67
CA VAL A 66 13.57 4.52 -13.50
C VAL A 66 14.07 5.30 -14.72
N LEU A 67 15.25 4.97 -15.25
CA LEU A 67 15.83 5.65 -16.41
C LEU A 67 15.07 5.35 -17.71
N GLY A 68 14.81 4.08 -17.98
CA GLY A 68 14.21 3.64 -19.25
C GLY A 68 12.70 3.82 -19.33
N GLU A 69 11.98 3.67 -18.21
CA GLU A 69 10.51 3.70 -18.20
C GLU A 69 9.90 4.96 -17.59
N CYS A 70 10.71 5.85 -16.99
CA CYS A 70 10.23 7.12 -16.43
C CYS A 70 10.99 8.31 -16.99
N LEU A 71 12.31 8.39 -16.81
CA LEU A 71 13.10 9.52 -17.33
C LEU A 71 12.97 9.65 -18.85
N ALA A 72 13.14 8.54 -19.57
CA ALA A 72 13.02 8.55 -21.03
C ALA A 72 11.63 9.02 -21.50
N VAL A 73 10.56 8.69 -20.75
CA VAL A 73 9.20 9.12 -21.05
C VAL A 73 9.01 10.61 -20.79
N VAL A 74 9.52 11.11 -19.68
CA VAL A 74 9.49 12.55 -19.36
C VAL A 74 10.23 13.35 -20.43
N LEU A 75 11.45 12.93 -20.80
CA LEU A 75 12.24 13.59 -21.85
C LEU A 75 11.63 13.41 -23.25
N ALA A 76 10.94 12.31 -23.51
CA ALA A 76 10.20 12.12 -24.76
C ALA A 76 8.99 13.06 -24.86
N TRP A 77 8.30 13.29 -23.75
CA TRP A 77 7.12 14.16 -23.66
C TRP A 77 7.49 15.65 -23.65
N HIS A 78 8.38 16.06 -22.76
CA HIS A 78 8.83 17.45 -22.62
C HIS A 78 9.82 17.85 -23.72
N GLY A 79 10.76 16.95 -24.01
CA GLY A 79 11.97 17.27 -24.75
C GLY A 79 13.16 17.65 -23.88
N GLY A 80 14.21 18.11 -24.56
CA GLY A 80 15.45 18.53 -23.92
C GLY A 80 16.34 17.37 -23.49
N LEU A 81 17.31 17.72 -22.64
CA LEU A 81 18.26 16.84 -21.97
C LEU A 81 17.88 16.74 -20.48
N VAL A 82 18.59 15.89 -19.74
CA VAL A 82 18.41 15.75 -18.27
C VAL A 82 18.58 17.10 -17.56
N THR A 83 19.52 17.94 -18.01
CA THR A 83 19.81 19.25 -17.43
C THR A 83 18.69 20.27 -17.62
N ASP A 84 17.77 20.05 -18.56
CA ASP A 84 16.66 20.95 -18.83
C ASP A 84 15.44 20.65 -17.95
N LEU A 85 15.51 19.60 -17.13
CA LEU A 85 14.41 19.20 -16.25
C LEU A 85 14.31 20.12 -15.04
N THR A 86 13.15 20.75 -14.89
CA THR A 86 12.81 21.57 -13.73
C THR A 86 11.73 20.92 -12.87
N VAL A 87 11.48 21.47 -11.68
CA VAL A 87 10.40 21.00 -10.81
C VAL A 87 9.04 21.12 -11.52
N GLN A 88 8.84 22.22 -12.25
CA GLN A 88 7.62 22.51 -13.00
C GLN A 88 7.37 21.44 -14.08
N VAL A 89 8.38 21.04 -14.83
CA VAL A 89 8.26 19.99 -15.86
C VAL A 89 7.79 18.66 -15.25
N ILE A 90 8.32 18.30 -14.08
CA ILE A 90 7.95 17.06 -13.40
C ILE A 90 6.51 17.16 -12.82
N GLU A 91 6.10 18.33 -12.34
CA GLU A 91 4.74 18.58 -11.83
C GLU A 91 3.70 18.58 -12.97
N GLU A 92 4.00 19.22 -14.10
CA GLU A 92 3.16 19.20 -15.29
C GLU A 92 2.99 17.77 -15.82
N PHE A 93 4.08 17.00 -15.90
CA PHE A 93 3.99 15.59 -16.31
C PHE A 93 3.09 14.76 -15.37
N ASP A 94 3.21 14.93 -14.04
CA ASP A 94 2.36 14.22 -13.07
C ASP A 94 0.88 14.64 -13.19
N ALA A 95 0.62 15.92 -13.48
CA ALA A 95 -0.72 16.43 -13.75
C ALA A 95 -1.32 15.83 -15.04
N THR A 96 -0.57 15.83 -16.14
CA THR A 96 -1.00 15.21 -17.42
C THR A 96 -1.23 13.71 -17.26
N LEU A 97 -0.33 13.00 -16.59
CA LEU A 97 -0.49 11.57 -16.29
C LEU A 97 -1.73 11.31 -15.43
N SER A 98 -2.02 12.18 -14.46
CA SER A 98 -3.19 12.05 -13.59
C SER A 98 -4.50 12.24 -14.36
N ALA A 99 -4.53 13.15 -15.33
CA ALA A 99 -5.66 13.43 -16.22
C ALA A 99 -5.85 12.39 -17.34
N SER A 100 -4.82 11.60 -17.65
CA SER A 100 -4.86 10.62 -18.73
C SER A 100 -5.82 9.43 -18.49
N SER A 101 -6.16 8.72 -19.57
CA SER A 101 -6.95 7.49 -19.58
C SER A 101 -6.20 6.25 -19.04
N ALA A 102 -4.96 6.42 -18.59
CA ALA A 102 -4.10 5.37 -18.07
C ALA A 102 -4.75 4.54 -16.94
N PRO A 103 -4.61 3.19 -16.95
CA PRO A 103 -5.09 2.34 -15.88
C PRO A 103 -4.56 2.76 -14.50
N PRO A 104 -5.33 2.57 -13.40
CA PRO A 104 -4.89 2.94 -12.05
C PRO A 104 -3.57 2.28 -11.62
N SER A 105 -3.30 1.06 -12.09
CA SER A 105 -2.03 0.35 -11.87
C SER A 105 -0.86 1.05 -12.54
N SER A 106 -1.00 1.46 -13.80
CA SER A 106 0.02 2.19 -14.56
C SER A 106 0.32 3.55 -13.92
N ARG A 107 -0.70 4.32 -13.56
CA ARG A 107 -0.53 5.60 -12.84
C ARG A 107 0.21 5.42 -11.52
N ARG A 108 -0.10 4.35 -10.78
CA ARG A 108 0.61 4.02 -9.53
C ARG A 108 2.08 3.67 -9.77
N ALA A 109 2.38 2.90 -10.81
CA ALA A 109 3.75 2.54 -11.16
C ALA A 109 4.57 3.78 -11.56
N TYR A 110 4.02 4.64 -12.44
CA TYR A 110 4.67 5.89 -12.81
C TYR A 110 4.89 6.82 -11.62
N ARG A 111 3.92 6.98 -10.70
CA ARG A 111 4.11 7.79 -9.50
C ARG A 111 5.25 7.27 -8.61
N ALA A 112 5.40 5.95 -8.50
CA ALA A 112 6.52 5.36 -7.77
C ALA A 112 7.86 5.67 -8.46
N ARG A 113 7.94 5.51 -9.78
CA ARG A 113 9.15 5.83 -10.56
C ARG A 113 9.45 7.33 -10.56
N LEU A 114 8.45 8.21 -10.64
CA LEU A 114 8.61 9.67 -10.55
C LEU A 114 9.13 10.12 -9.19
N ALA A 115 8.74 9.46 -8.10
CA ALA A 115 9.31 9.73 -6.79
C ALA A 115 10.80 9.37 -6.75
N SER A 116 11.19 8.24 -7.34
CA SER A 116 12.60 7.85 -7.50
C SER A 116 13.35 8.78 -8.45
N LEU A 117 12.75 9.20 -9.57
CA LEU A 117 13.37 10.13 -10.50
C LEU A 117 13.70 11.47 -9.83
N ARG A 118 12.77 12.03 -9.05
CA ARG A 118 13.03 13.25 -8.26
C ARG A 118 14.22 13.10 -7.32
N GLN A 119 14.40 11.91 -6.72
CA GLN A 119 15.56 11.65 -5.89
C GLN A 119 16.85 11.62 -6.69
N LEU A 120 16.89 10.94 -7.84
CA LEU A 120 18.08 10.95 -8.70
C LEU A 120 18.44 12.37 -9.17
N LEU A 121 17.45 13.14 -9.62
CA LEU A 121 17.67 14.52 -10.10
C LEU A 121 18.17 15.44 -8.97
N TYR A 122 17.74 15.21 -7.73
CA TYR A 122 18.28 15.92 -6.58
C TYR A 122 19.73 15.52 -6.27
N GLU A 123 20.04 14.22 -6.28
CA GLU A 123 21.41 13.72 -6.05
C GLU A 123 22.39 14.22 -7.11
N THR A 124 21.95 14.38 -8.36
CA THR A 124 22.76 14.96 -9.44
C THR A 124 22.71 16.48 -9.52
N ARG A 125 22.05 17.16 -8.56
CA ARG A 125 21.91 18.63 -8.52
C ARG A 125 21.25 19.25 -9.76
N VAL A 126 20.40 18.48 -10.45
CA VAL A 126 19.53 19.00 -11.51
C VAL A 126 18.33 19.70 -10.88
N LEU A 127 17.82 19.16 -9.76
CA LEU A 127 16.82 19.82 -8.94
C LEU A 127 17.44 20.19 -7.59
N ASP A 128 17.18 21.41 -7.12
CA ASP A 128 17.66 21.88 -5.81
C ASP A 128 16.70 21.54 -4.66
N ILE A 129 15.49 21.07 -4.99
CA ILE A 129 14.46 20.72 -3.99
C ILE A 129 14.61 19.25 -3.60
N ALA A 130 14.93 19.02 -2.32
CA ALA A 130 14.99 17.68 -1.77
C ALA A 130 13.66 16.93 -1.99
N PRO A 131 13.68 15.68 -2.47
CA PRO A 131 12.46 14.92 -2.68
C PRO A 131 11.73 14.77 -1.35
N LYS A 132 10.45 15.15 -1.32
CA LYS A 132 9.61 14.90 -0.15
C LYS A 132 9.58 13.40 0.06
N ARG A 133 10.13 12.93 1.19
CA ARG A 133 9.90 11.53 1.62
C ARG A 133 8.40 11.33 1.60
N ARG A 134 7.94 10.32 0.86
CA ARG A 134 6.54 9.92 0.85
C ARG A 134 6.11 9.85 2.31
N ALA A 135 5.12 10.66 2.72
CA ALA A 135 4.53 10.52 4.04
C ALA A 135 4.05 9.07 4.13
N TRP A 136 4.82 8.23 4.81
CA TRP A 136 4.53 6.82 4.90
C TRP A 136 3.35 6.74 5.86
N ALA A 137 2.17 6.60 5.26
CA ALA A 137 0.85 6.68 5.90
C ALA A 137 0.42 8.10 6.31
N ARG A 138 -0.88 8.38 6.08
CA ARG A 138 -1.60 9.49 6.73
C ARG A 138 -1.38 9.38 8.24
N SER A 139 -1.14 10.50 8.92
CA SER A 139 -1.08 10.52 10.38
C SER A 139 -2.40 10.03 10.99
N LEU A 140 -2.37 9.66 12.27
CA LEU A 140 -3.58 9.26 13.01
C LEU A 140 -4.65 10.36 12.89
N GLU A 141 -4.25 11.60 13.09
CA GLU A 141 -5.09 12.79 13.02
C GLU A 141 -5.68 12.98 11.61
N GLN A 142 -4.85 12.90 10.57
CA GLN A 142 -5.31 13.04 9.18
C GLN A 142 -6.38 12.01 8.81
N ARG A 143 -6.23 10.77 9.28
CA ARG A 143 -7.23 9.71 9.02
C ARG A 143 -8.59 10.01 9.65
N PHE A 144 -8.62 10.70 10.78
CA PHE A 144 -9.88 11.14 11.41
C PHE A 144 -10.42 12.39 10.73
N THR A 145 -9.58 13.36 10.35
CA THR A 145 -9.98 14.59 9.63
C THR A 145 -10.73 14.28 8.33
N ASP A 146 -10.31 13.24 7.61
CA ASP A 146 -10.94 12.81 6.36
C ASP A 146 -12.37 12.25 6.53
N VAL A 147 -12.81 12.01 7.77
CA VAL A 147 -14.13 11.46 8.08
C VAL A 147 -14.96 12.51 8.81
N ALA A 148 -16.15 12.80 8.25
CA ALA A 148 -17.14 13.65 8.88
C ALA A 148 -17.62 12.99 10.18
N MET A 149 -17.50 13.72 11.28
CA MET A 149 -18.01 13.38 12.62
C MET A 149 -17.96 14.62 13.51
N SER A 150 -18.76 14.64 14.58
CA SER A 150 -18.74 15.72 15.56
C SER A 150 -17.38 15.79 16.28
N ASP A 151 -16.94 17.01 16.60
CA ASP A 151 -15.63 17.24 17.22
C ASP A 151 -15.47 16.51 18.57
N PRO A 152 -16.47 16.46 19.47
CA PRO A 152 -16.34 15.68 20.69
C PRO A 152 -16.10 14.19 20.45
N ILE A 153 -16.77 13.59 19.45
CA ILE A 153 -16.57 12.17 19.10
C ILE A 153 -15.17 11.96 18.53
N ARG A 154 -14.72 12.87 17.66
CA ARG A 154 -13.36 12.87 17.10
C ARG A 154 -12.30 12.91 18.20
N GLU A 155 -12.46 13.79 19.19
CA GLU A 155 -11.54 13.96 20.31
C GLU A 155 -11.41 12.68 21.14
N ILE A 156 -12.53 12.05 21.50
CA ILE A 156 -12.53 10.82 22.29
C ILE A 156 -11.85 9.68 21.54
N LEU A 157 -12.17 9.50 20.25
CA LEU A 157 -11.58 8.44 19.43
C LEU A 157 -10.07 8.64 19.24
N LEU A 158 -9.62 9.88 18.98
CA LEU A 158 -8.21 10.21 18.89
C LEU A 158 -7.49 9.98 20.22
N ARG A 159 -8.09 10.40 21.35
CA ARG A 159 -7.54 10.15 22.68
C ARG A 159 -7.37 8.65 22.93
N TYR A 160 -8.40 7.85 22.64
CA TYR A 160 -8.35 6.40 22.81
C TYR A 160 -7.24 5.76 21.96
N ILE A 161 -7.16 6.13 20.69
CA ILE A 161 -6.14 5.60 19.79
C ILE A 161 -4.73 6.00 20.23
N ARG A 162 -4.52 7.22 20.72
CA ARG A 162 -3.22 7.64 21.27
C ARG A 162 -2.80 6.80 22.48
N VAL A 163 -3.74 6.52 23.39
CA VAL A 163 -3.49 5.62 24.53
C VAL A 163 -3.12 4.21 24.04
N ARG A 164 -3.88 3.65 23.10
CA ARG A 164 -3.61 2.31 22.55
C ARG A 164 -2.31 2.25 21.73
N ALA A 165 -1.92 3.34 21.07
CA ALA A 165 -0.71 3.41 20.27
C ALA A 165 0.58 3.31 21.11
N ALA A 166 0.52 3.62 22.41
CA ALA A 166 1.65 3.45 23.32
C ALA A 166 2.02 1.98 23.57
N VAL A 167 1.08 1.05 23.34
CA VAL A 167 1.25 -0.39 23.66
C VAL A 167 1.07 -1.32 22.45
N LEU A 168 0.41 -0.86 21.39
CA LEU A 168 0.15 -1.67 20.20
C LEU A 168 1.21 -1.47 19.12
N ARG A 169 1.46 -2.52 18.33
CA ARG A 169 2.27 -2.40 17.10
C ARG A 169 1.58 -1.49 16.09
N PRO A 170 2.31 -0.75 15.22
CA PRO A 170 1.73 0.19 14.27
C PRO A 170 0.59 -0.40 13.41
N LYS A 171 0.75 -1.64 12.92
CA LYS A 171 -0.28 -2.33 12.13
C LYS A 171 -1.57 -2.58 12.91
N SER A 172 -1.48 -2.86 14.21
CA SER A 172 -2.65 -3.05 15.08
C SER A 172 -3.36 -1.73 15.34
N VAL A 173 -2.62 -0.63 15.47
CA VAL A 173 -3.20 0.72 15.55
C VAL A 173 -3.95 1.06 14.25
N GLU A 174 -3.37 0.76 13.09
CA GLU A 174 -4.05 0.95 11.80
C GLU A 174 -5.35 0.15 11.70
N SER A 175 -5.35 -1.12 12.13
CA SER A 175 -6.55 -1.95 12.19
C SER A 175 -7.61 -1.35 13.11
N LEU A 176 -7.23 -0.90 14.31
CA LEU A 176 -8.14 -0.29 15.28
C LEU A 176 -8.83 0.95 14.70
N ILE A 177 -8.08 1.83 14.01
CA ILE A 177 -8.64 3.00 13.33
C ILE A 177 -9.65 2.56 12.27
N ASN A 178 -9.27 1.62 11.41
CA ASN A 178 -10.13 1.14 10.32
C ASN A 178 -11.42 0.47 10.83
N ASP A 179 -11.39 -0.07 12.04
CA ASP A 179 -12.52 -0.71 12.72
C ASP A 179 -13.45 0.32 13.40
N LEU A 180 -12.91 1.40 13.96
CA LEU A 180 -13.69 2.44 14.66
C LEU A 180 -14.25 3.53 13.73
N LEU A 181 -13.55 3.88 12.65
CA LEU A 181 -14.07 4.89 11.68
C LEU A 181 -15.46 4.54 11.12
N PRO A 182 -15.80 3.27 10.79
CA PRO A 182 -17.16 2.92 10.41
C PRO A 182 -18.22 3.31 11.42
N PHE A 183 -17.92 3.23 12.71
CA PHE A 183 -18.87 3.61 13.76
C PHE A 183 -19.07 5.13 13.79
N ALA A 184 -18.00 5.93 13.69
CA ALA A 184 -18.11 7.38 13.61
C ALA A 184 -18.96 7.86 12.42
N GLU A 185 -18.80 7.21 11.25
CA GLU A 185 -19.64 7.51 10.09
C GLU A 185 -21.10 7.11 10.27
N TYR A 186 -21.36 5.96 10.91
CA TYR A 186 -22.70 5.55 11.25
C TYR A 186 -23.38 6.57 12.17
N LEU A 187 -22.69 7.03 13.23
CA LEU A 187 -23.21 8.05 14.13
C LEU A 187 -23.51 9.35 13.37
N THR A 188 -22.60 9.78 12.50
CA THR A 188 -22.77 11.02 11.73
C THR A 188 -23.96 10.95 10.77
N ALA A 189 -24.19 9.79 10.15
CA ALA A 189 -25.27 9.61 9.18
C ALA A 189 -26.65 9.38 9.83
N HIS A 190 -26.70 8.65 10.95
CA HIS A 190 -27.96 8.18 11.53
C HIS A 190 -28.32 8.83 12.87
N HIS A 191 -27.33 9.36 13.59
CA HIS A 191 -27.50 9.96 14.91
C HIS A 191 -26.69 11.27 15.03
N PRO A 192 -26.88 12.25 14.12
CA PRO A 192 -26.06 13.47 14.08
C PRO A 192 -26.18 14.34 15.34
N GLN A 193 -27.25 14.12 16.13
CA GLN A 193 -27.51 14.83 17.38
C GLN A 193 -26.59 14.37 18.52
N LEU A 194 -25.98 13.19 18.41
CA LEU A 194 -25.12 12.64 19.45
C LEU A 194 -23.77 13.37 19.48
N ALA A 195 -23.58 14.13 20.55
CA ALA A 195 -22.31 14.82 20.81
C ALA A 195 -21.43 14.04 21.79
N ASN A 196 -21.93 12.99 22.44
CA ASN A 196 -21.16 12.26 23.46
C ASN A 196 -21.42 10.76 23.41
N LEU A 197 -20.38 9.94 23.58
CA LEU A 197 -20.53 8.48 23.69
C LEU A 197 -21.38 8.09 24.91
N ARG A 198 -21.45 8.91 25.97
CA ARG A 198 -22.28 8.69 27.15
C ARG A 198 -23.77 8.64 26.84
N GLU A 199 -24.19 9.32 25.78
CA GLU A 199 -25.58 9.39 25.32
C GLU A 199 -25.97 8.17 24.48
N LEU A 200 -25.02 7.28 24.17
CA LEU A 200 -25.31 6.07 23.45
C LEU A 200 -26.28 5.19 24.24
N ASP A 201 -27.30 4.72 23.54
CA ASP A 201 -28.20 3.72 24.02
C ASP A 201 -28.05 2.40 23.25
N ARG A 202 -28.80 1.40 23.68
CA ARG A 202 -28.76 0.08 23.06
C ARG A 202 -29.34 0.10 21.64
N ALA A 203 -30.35 0.92 21.37
CA ALA A 203 -30.99 1.01 20.06
C ALA A 203 -30.00 1.53 18.98
N CYS A 204 -29.15 2.50 19.34
CA CYS A 204 -28.08 2.99 18.48
C CYS A 204 -27.09 1.87 18.12
N ILE A 205 -26.68 1.06 19.12
CA ILE A 205 -25.79 -0.08 18.88
C ILE A 205 -26.46 -1.13 17.98
N GLU A 206 -27.73 -1.48 18.20
CA GLU A 206 -28.46 -2.44 17.39
C GLU A 206 -28.56 -1.99 15.92
N GLY A 207 -28.86 -0.71 15.71
CA GLY A 207 -28.85 -0.10 14.38
C GLY A 207 -27.47 -0.14 13.73
N TYR A 208 -26.40 0.11 14.49
CA TYR A 208 -25.04 -0.02 14.01
C TYR A 208 -24.70 -1.45 13.61
N LEU A 209 -25.09 -2.46 14.40
CA LEU A 209 -24.84 -3.87 14.10
C LEU A 209 -25.48 -4.28 12.77
N ALA A 210 -26.74 -3.87 12.56
CA ALA A 210 -27.47 -4.14 11.32
C ALA A 210 -26.80 -3.46 10.10
N TRP A 211 -26.44 -2.18 10.23
CA TRP A 211 -25.77 -1.42 9.17
C TRP A 211 -24.36 -1.93 8.88
N ASN A 212 -23.57 -2.25 9.92
CA ASN A 212 -22.19 -2.70 9.79
C ASN A 212 -22.11 -4.04 9.06
N ARG A 213 -23.13 -4.90 9.16
CA ARG A 213 -23.19 -6.15 8.40
C ARG A 213 -23.38 -5.94 6.89
N THR A 214 -24.04 -4.86 6.47
CA THR A 214 -24.41 -4.62 5.07
C THR A 214 -23.58 -3.54 4.39
N ARG A 215 -22.74 -2.81 5.14
CA ARG A 215 -21.91 -1.75 4.57
C ARG A 215 -20.90 -2.24 3.54
N GLY A 216 -20.54 -1.34 2.63
CA GLY A 216 -19.46 -1.53 1.67
C GLY A 216 -18.07 -1.41 2.27
N TRP A 217 -17.06 -1.73 1.46
CA TRP A 217 -15.65 -1.52 1.79
C TRP A 217 -15.27 -0.04 1.84
N ARG A 218 -14.30 0.30 2.70
CA ARG A 218 -13.73 1.66 2.82
C ARG A 218 -12.42 1.82 2.06
N GLY A 219 -12.09 3.06 1.69
CA GLY A 219 -10.79 3.46 1.14
C GLY A 219 -10.47 2.79 -0.20
N GLN A 220 -9.22 2.35 -0.38
CA GLN A 220 -8.75 1.74 -1.64
C GLN A 220 -9.58 0.52 -2.07
N ARG A 221 -10.22 -0.18 -1.12
CA ARG A 221 -11.07 -1.35 -1.40
C ARG A 221 -12.49 -0.98 -1.84
N ALA A 222 -12.93 0.26 -1.60
CA ALA A 222 -14.24 0.74 -2.07
C ALA A 222 -14.29 0.74 -3.61
N ASN A 223 -13.23 1.24 -4.25
CA ASN A 223 -13.16 1.35 -5.72
C ASN A 223 -12.85 0.02 -6.41
N ALA A 224 -12.12 -0.89 -5.75
CA ALA A 224 -11.77 -2.19 -6.30
C ALA A 224 -12.93 -3.21 -6.24
N GLY A 225 -14.05 -2.85 -5.61
CA GLY A 225 -15.18 -3.74 -5.39
C GLY A 225 -16.48 -2.97 -5.23
N ALA A 226 -16.78 -2.05 -6.16
CA ALA A 226 -18.07 -1.35 -6.20
C ALA A 226 -19.22 -2.38 -6.08
N GLY A 227 -20.01 -2.29 -5.02
CA GLY A 227 -21.13 -3.19 -4.72
C GLY A 227 -20.81 -4.40 -3.82
N ARG A 228 -19.57 -4.64 -3.39
CA ARG A 228 -19.25 -5.73 -2.46
C ARG A 228 -19.42 -5.29 -1.01
N THR A 229 -20.23 -6.03 -0.27
CA THR A 229 -20.35 -5.91 1.18
C THR A 229 -19.08 -6.42 1.87
N ILE A 230 -18.84 -5.97 3.10
CA ILE A 230 -17.74 -6.50 3.90
C ILE A 230 -17.97 -7.96 4.30
N SER A 231 -16.89 -8.69 4.56
CA SER A 231 -16.98 -10.04 5.12
C SER A 231 -17.43 -10.04 6.60
N ALA A 232 -18.06 -11.13 7.05
CA ALA A 232 -18.46 -11.31 8.46
C ALA A 232 -17.30 -11.13 9.46
N ALA A 233 -16.07 -11.54 9.11
CA ALA A 233 -14.89 -11.35 9.96
C ALA A 233 -14.53 -9.86 10.15
N VAL A 234 -14.68 -9.04 9.10
CA VAL A 234 -14.46 -7.60 9.19
C VAL A 234 -15.56 -6.92 9.98
N ALA A 235 -16.82 -7.35 9.79
CA ALA A 235 -17.93 -6.87 10.62
C ALA A 235 -17.68 -7.17 12.10
N GLN A 236 -17.25 -8.40 12.42
CA GLN A 236 -16.93 -8.84 13.79
C GLN A 236 -15.77 -8.03 14.41
N SER A 237 -14.68 -7.80 13.65
CA SER A 237 -13.53 -7.01 14.12
C SER A 237 -13.95 -5.60 14.51
N ALA A 238 -14.80 -4.95 13.72
CA ALA A 238 -15.32 -3.63 14.02
C ALA A 238 -16.15 -3.61 15.32
N VAL A 239 -17.03 -4.59 15.52
CA VAL A 239 -17.83 -4.73 16.75
C VAL A 239 -16.94 -5.01 17.97
N LEU A 240 -15.88 -5.80 17.81
CA LEU A 240 -14.93 -6.10 18.89
C LEU A 240 -14.13 -4.87 19.30
N SER A 241 -13.63 -4.12 18.32
CA SER A 241 -12.93 -2.86 18.55
C SER A 241 -13.84 -1.84 19.24
N LEU A 242 -15.11 -1.73 18.84
CA LEU A 242 -16.10 -0.88 19.51
C LEU A 242 -16.36 -1.33 20.95
N ARG A 243 -16.59 -2.63 21.18
CA ARG A 243 -16.76 -3.15 22.54
C ARG A 243 -15.55 -2.83 23.41
N ASN A 244 -14.34 -3.06 22.91
CA ASN A 244 -13.11 -2.80 23.65
C ASN A 244 -12.96 -1.32 23.98
N LEU A 245 -13.27 -0.42 23.04
CA LEU A 245 -13.33 1.03 23.32
C LEU A 245 -14.28 1.33 24.48
N LEU A 246 -15.52 0.83 24.42
CA LEU A 246 -16.53 1.13 25.45
C LEU A 246 -16.17 0.52 26.82
N ASP A 247 -15.73 -0.74 26.83
CA ASP A 247 -15.29 -1.42 28.07
C ASP A 247 -14.04 -0.71 28.66
N ASP A 248 -13.07 -0.31 27.83
CA ASP A 248 -11.85 0.40 28.26
C ASP A 248 -12.18 1.79 28.85
N ILE A 249 -12.98 2.63 28.18
CA ILE A 249 -13.30 3.97 28.68
C ILE A 249 -14.14 3.92 29.95
N THR A 250 -15.01 2.91 30.10
CA THR A 250 -15.71 2.66 31.36
C THR A 250 -14.74 2.25 32.47
N ALA A 251 -13.83 1.30 32.19
CA ALA A 251 -12.85 0.83 33.18
C ALA A 251 -11.85 1.92 33.59
N TRP A 252 -11.49 2.82 32.68
CA TRP A 252 -10.60 3.95 32.95
C TRP A 252 -11.32 5.16 33.54
N GLY A 253 -12.64 5.09 33.75
CA GLY A 253 -13.43 6.15 34.36
C GLY A 253 -13.51 7.43 33.53
N TRP A 254 -13.51 7.33 32.19
CA TRP A 254 -13.65 8.50 31.34
C TRP A 254 -15.08 9.05 31.44
N GLU A 255 -15.22 10.38 31.47
CA GLU A 255 -16.52 11.06 31.57
C GLU A 255 -17.49 10.72 30.42
N GLN A 256 -16.93 10.33 29.28
CA GLN A 256 -17.68 9.99 28.07
C GLN A 256 -18.13 8.52 28.03
N ALA A 257 -17.84 7.74 29.06
CA ALA A 257 -18.25 6.35 29.13
C ALA A 257 -19.78 6.23 29.28
N PRO A 258 -20.45 5.36 28.50
CA PRO A 258 -21.87 5.05 28.73
C PRO A 258 -22.11 4.53 30.16
N PRO A 259 -23.23 4.86 30.80
CA PRO A 259 -23.52 4.45 32.17
C PRO A 259 -23.80 2.95 32.32
N ARG A 260 -23.99 2.23 31.21
CA ARG A 260 -24.29 0.80 31.15
C ARG A 260 -23.55 0.15 30.00
N ARG A 261 -23.29 -1.16 30.11
CA ARG A 261 -22.74 -1.94 29.00
C ARG A 261 -23.73 -1.97 27.84
N LEU A 262 -23.23 -1.65 26.64
CA LEU A 262 -24.05 -1.57 25.42
C LEU A 262 -23.75 -2.66 24.39
N VAL A 263 -22.58 -3.31 24.44
CA VAL A 263 -22.19 -4.40 23.52
C VAL A 263 -21.93 -5.68 24.31
N PHE A 264 -22.51 -6.78 23.87
CA PHE A 264 -22.51 -8.08 24.54
C PHE A 264 -21.83 -9.17 23.70
N ALA A 265 -21.50 -10.28 24.35
CA ALA A 265 -20.93 -11.45 23.66
C ALA A 265 -21.86 -12.03 22.57
N ALA A 266 -23.17 -11.82 22.67
CA ALA A 266 -24.13 -12.26 21.66
C ALA A 266 -24.11 -11.42 20.38
N ASP A 267 -23.53 -10.22 20.40
CA ASP A 267 -23.52 -9.30 19.26
C ASP A 267 -22.47 -9.68 18.20
N PHE A 268 -21.56 -10.59 18.53
CA PHE A 268 -20.52 -11.04 17.62
C PHE A 268 -21.10 -12.04 16.61
N PRO A 269 -21.05 -11.75 15.30
CA PRO A 269 -21.50 -12.72 14.31
C PRO A 269 -20.65 -13.99 14.39
N LYS A 270 -21.30 -15.15 14.39
CA LYS A 270 -20.61 -16.44 14.28
C LYS A 270 -19.94 -16.51 12.92
N LEU A 271 -18.64 -16.80 12.91
CA LEU A 271 -17.92 -17.03 11.67
C LEU A 271 -18.12 -18.48 11.25
N ASP A 272 -18.66 -18.68 10.06
CA ASP A 272 -18.68 -19.98 9.39
C ASP A 272 -17.27 -20.29 8.88
N GLN A 273 -16.31 -20.48 9.79
CA GLN A 273 -14.97 -20.93 9.43
C GLN A 273 -14.93 -22.45 9.53
N PRO A 274 -14.90 -23.19 8.41
CA PRO A 274 -14.46 -24.57 8.47
C PRO A 274 -13.05 -24.57 9.07
N LEU A 275 -12.81 -25.45 10.05
CA LEU A 275 -11.48 -25.64 10.64
C LEU A 275 -10.45 -25.77 9.51
N PRO A 276 -9.29 -25.09 9.60
CA PRO A 276 -8.23 -25.26 8.63
C PRO A 276 -7.90 -26.75 8.55
N ARG A 277 -8.20 -27.38 7.41
CA ARG A 277 -7.84 -28.78 7.19
C ARG A 277 -6.42 -28.82 6.68
N ALA A 278 -5.61 -29.69 7.26
CA ALA A 278 -4.35 -30.09 6.65
C ALA A 278 -4.64 -30.57 5.22
N LEU A 279 -3.71 -30.30 4.30
CA LEU A 279 -3.78 -30.88 2.96
C LEU A 279 -3.77 -32.41 3.10
N ALA A 280 -4.63 -33.07 2.33
CA ALA A 280 -4.59 -34.52 2.24
C ALA A 280 -3.23 -34.97 1.68
N PRO A 281 -2.68 -36.13 2.11
CA PRO A 281 -1.31 -36.53 1.75
C PRO A 281 -1.03 -36.61 0.24
N ASP A 282 -2.04 -37.00 -0.54
CA ASP A 282 -1.99 -37.05 -2.00
C ASP A 282 -1.90 -35.66 -2.64
N VAL A 283 -2.73 -34.72 -2.15
CA VAL A 283 -2.70 -33.32 -2.57
C VAL A 283 -1.37 -32.67 -2.19
N ASP A 284 -0.88 -32.96 -0.97
CA ASP A 284 0.39 -32.46 -0.49
C ASP A 284 1.56 -32.94 -1.34
N ALA A 285 1.60 -34.24 -1.67
CA ALA A 285 2.60 -34.81 -2.56
C ALA A 285 2.55 -34.19 -3.97
N ALA A 286 1.35 -33.99 -4.52
CA ALA A 286 1.17 -33.33 -5.81
C ALA A 286 1.68 -31.87 -5.79
N VAL A 287 1.38 -31.12 -4.72
CA VAL A 287 1.89 -29.76 -4.53
C VAL A 287 3.41 -29.74 -4.42
N MET A 288 4.00 -30.63 -3.61
CA MET A 288 5.46 -30.67 -3.43
C MET A 288 6.20 -31.11 -4.69
N ASN A 289 5.60 -31.98 -5.52
CA ASN A 289 6.14 -32.32 -6.84
C ASN A 289 6.11 -31.11 -7.79
N ALA A 290 5.03 -30.33 -7.79
CA ALA A 290 4.95 -29.10 -8.58
C ALA A 290 5.97 -28.05 -8.09
N VAL A 291 6.15 -27.90 -6.77
CA VAL A 291 7.16 -27.02 -6.19
C VAL A 291 8.56 -27.40 -6.67
N ALA A 292 8.88 -28.70 -6.71
CA ALA A 292 10.20 -29.18 -7.17
C ALA A 292 10.52 -28.79 -8.62
N GLN A 293 9.49 -28.58 -9.45
CA GLN A 293 9.62 -28.19 -10.86
C GLN A 293 9.66 -26.67 -11.08
N LEU A 294 9.53 -25.84 -10.05
CA LEU A 294 9.57 -24.37 -10.19
C LEU A 294 10.95 -23.89 -10.61
N ASP A 295 11.06 -23.19 -11.74
CA ASP A 295 12.34 -22.61 -12.22
C ASP A 295 12.98 -21.63 -11.23
N ASP A 296 12.17 -20.92 -10.43
CA ASP A 296 12.65 -20.01 -9.39
C ASP A 296 13.16 -20.77 -8.16
N SER A 297 14.49 -20.77 -7.98
CA SER A 297 15.16 -21.39 -6.84
C SER A 297 14.74 -20.82 -5.49
N PHE A 298 14.43 -19.52 -5.41
CA PHE A 298 13.98 -18.90 -4.17
C PHE A 298 12.58 -19.38 -3.79
N ALA A 299 11.65 -19.40 -4.75
CA ALA A 299 10.30 -19.92 -4.53
C ALA A 299 10.34 -21.42 -4.14
N ARG A 300 11.15 -22.22 -4.84
CA ARG A 300 11.32 -23.64 -4.56
C ARG A 300 11.79 -23.89 -3.13
N VAL A 301 12.91 -23.29 -2.72
CA VAL A 301 13.46 -23.45 -1.36
C VAL A 301 12.52 -22.88 -0.31
N GLY A 302 11.96 -21.69 -0.55
CA GLY A 302 11.05 -21.03 0.39
C GLY A 302 9.80 -21.88 0.67
N LEU A 303 9.16 -22.43 -0.36
CA LEU A 303 7.97 -23.26 -0.20
C LEU A 303 8.27 -24.59 0.50
N THR A 304 9.41 -25.22 0.20
CA THR A 304 9.87 -26.44 0.90
C THR A 304 10.11 -26.18 2.39
N VAL A 305 10.76 -25.06 2.74
CA VAL A 305 11.01 -24.67 4.13
C VAL A 305 9.71 -24.33 4.87
N LEU A 306 8.82 -23.55 4.24
CA LEU A 306 7.50 -23.23 4.81
C LEU A 306 6.70 -24.50 5.11
N ARG A 307 6.76 -25.48 4.22
CA ARG A 307 6.05 -26.75 4.38
C ARG A 307 6.64 -27.64 5.47
N GLY A 308 7.96 -27.71 5.58
CA GLY A 308 8.65 -28.54 6.57
C GLY A 308 8.60 -27.98 7.99
N ALA A 309 8.64 -26.65 8.13
CA ALA A 309 8.73 -25.98 9.43
C ALA A 309 7.40 -25.33 9.91
N GLY A 310 6.35 -25.30 9.07
CA GLY A 310 5.07 -24.69 9.42
C GLY A 310 5.15 -23.19 9.68
N LEU A 311 6.17 -22.53 9.12
CA LEU A 311 6.46 -21.12 9.38
C LEU A 311 5.38 -20.23 8.78
N ARG A 312 5.02 -19.17 9.51
CA ARG A 312 4.12 -18.14 8.98
C ARG A 312 4.90 -17.27 7.98
N PRO A 313 4.30 -16.87 6.84
CA PRO A 313 4.99 -16.08 5.81
C PRO A 313 5.66 -14.79 6.31
N VAL A 314 5.10 -14.14 7.35
CA VAL A 314 5.68 -12.94 7.99
C VAL A 314 6.99 -13.25 8.72
N SER A 315 7.14 -14.46 9.25
CA SER A 315 8.35 -14.89 9.96
C SER A 315 9.51 -15.14 8.98
N CYS A 316 9.21 -15.51 7.73
CA CYS A 316 10.22 -15.89 6.75
C CYS A 316 11.02 -14.69 6.20
N SER A 317 10.47 -13.48 6.26
CA SER A 317 11.12 -12.25 5.76
C SER A 317 12.14 -11.64 6.74
N ILE A 318 12.16 -12.12 8.00
CA ILE A 318 13.01 -11.59 9.08
C ILE A 318 14.31 -12.40 9.25
N TRP A 319 14.44 -13.54 8.57
CA TRP A 319 15.69 -14.33 8.60
C TRP A 319 16.77 -13.65 7.74
N SER A 320 17.45 -12.69 8.33
CA SER A 320 18.88 -12.48 8.06
C SER A 320 19.61 -13.78 8.41
N TRP A 321 20.44 -14.26 7.49
CA TRP A 321 21.22 -15.51 7.51
C TRP A 321 22.28 -15.57 8.65
N ALA A 322 21.89 -15.35 9.91
CA ALA A 322 22.81 -15.29 11.05
C ALA A 322 22.68 -16.46 12.03
N ALA A 323 21.76 -17.40 11.83
CA ALA A 323 21.51 -18.50 12.78
C ALA A 323 21.84 -19.89 12.19
N SER A 324 22.96 -19.98 11.47
CA SER A 324 23.58 -21.25 11.07
C SER A 324 24.97 -21.37 11.70
N SER A 325 25.06 -21.39 13.03
CA SER A 325 26.27 -21.83 13.73
C SER A 325 26.06 -23.25 14.24
N THR A 326 26.43 -24.23 13.41
CA THR A 326 26.63 -25.60 13.88
C THR A 326 27.92 -25.62 14.70
N THR A 327 27.77 -25.58 16.02
CA THR A 327 28.85 -25.83 16.97
C THR A 327 29.32 -27.28 16.81
N ALA A 328 30.43 -27.46 16.09
CA ALA A 328 31.17 -28.72 16.09
C ALA A 328 31.72 -28.95 17.52
N ARG A 329 31.07 -29.83 18.29
CA ARG A 329 31.65 -30.41 19.50
C ARG A 329 32.27 -31.75 19.12
N LEU A 330 33.60 -31.76 19.01
CA LEU A 330 34.41 -32.97 19.07
C LEU A 330 34.30 -33.55 20.49
N ALA A 331 33.96 -34.84 20.58
CA ALA A 331 34.06 -35.61 21.81
C ALA A 331 35.53 -36.02 22.04
N PRO A 332 36.00 -36.07 23.31
CA PRO A 332 37.37 -36.48 23.61
C PRO A 332 37.50 -38.01 23.57
N GLY A 333 38.65 -38.48 23.09
CA GLY A 333 39.15 -39.84 23.36
C GLY A 333 39.88 -39.91 24.68
#